data_AF-A0A8T3M335-F1
#
_entry.id   AF-A0A8T3M335-F1
#
_cell.length_a   1.000
_cell.length_b   1.000
_cell.length_c   1.000
_cell.angle_alpha   90.00
_cell.angle_beta   90.00
_cell.angle_gamma   90.00
#
_symmetry.space_group_name_H-M   'P 1'
#
loop_
_entity.id
_entity.type
_entity.pdbx_description
1 polymer ?
#
loop_
_entity_poly.entity_id
_entity_poly.type
_entity_poly.pdbx_seq_one_letter_code
_entity_poly.pdbx_strand_id
1 'polypeptide(L)'
;MCRRRIGNWFRVTAVRGSDSLFAVPARPVLTLLLGDVVRLRRTHPCGGDSWLVDRVGADIGLHCSTCSRHVLLERATLERRFVEFVERGDPALTAAVIGERGRDPSVRP
;
A
#
# COMPACT_ATOMS: atom_id res chain seq x y z
N MET A 1 60.18 33.99 31.51
CA MET A 1 59.24 34.55 30.51
C MET A 1 59.21 33.55 29.36
N CYS A 2 58.17 32.78 29.06
CA CYS A 2 56.82 33.18 28.70
C CYS A 2 55.86 32.03 29.07
N ARG A 3 54.93 32.29 30.00
CA ARG A 3 53.74 31.47 30.24
C ARG A 3 52.76 31.66 29.08
N ARG A 4 52.18 30.58 28.56
CA ARG A 4 50.92 30.56 27.78
C ARG A 4 50.61 29.08 27.47
N ARG A 5 49.40 28.54 27.56
CA ARG A 5 48.08 28.92 28.08
C ARG A 5 47.29 27.61 27.88
N ILE A 6 47.08 26.82 28.92
CA ILE A 6 46.31 25.57 28.82
C ILE A 6 44.84 25.96 28.82
N GLY A 7 44.22 25.87 27.65
CA GLY A 7 42.82 26.19 27.42
C GLY A 7 41.89 25.07 27.89
N ASN A 8 40.95 25.45 28.74
CA ASN A 8 39.79 24.72 29.21
C ASN A 8 38.93 24.23 28.02
N TRP A 9 38.79 22.91 27.85
CA TRP A 9 37.84 22.29 26.93
C TRP A 9 36.72 21.61 27.74
N PHE A 10 35.76 22.43 28.14
CA PHE A 10 34.42 21.94 28.48
C PHE A 10 33.79 21.32 27.23
N ARG A 11 33.40 20.04 27.26
CA ARG A 11 32.29 19.56 26.42
C ARG A 11 31.59 18.31 26.99
N VAL A 12 30.58 18.59 27.80
CA VAL A 12 29.23 17.96 27.82
C VAL A 12 29.07 16.67 27.00
N THR A 13 28.99 15.52 27.66
CA THR A 13 28.42 14.28 27.09
C THR A 13 26.90 14.29 27.23
N ALA A 14 26.22 15.00 26.32
CA ALA A 14 24.81 14.77 26.07
C ALA A 14 24.70 13.55 25.14
N VAL A 15 24.47 12.36 25.72
CA VAL A 15 24.04 11.19 24.94
C VAL A 15 22.62 11.45 24.44
N ARG A 16 22.54 11.66 23.12
CA ARG A 16 21.32 11.87 22.35
C ARG A 16 20.44 10.62 22.42
N GLY A 17 19.13 10.84 22.52
CA GLY A 17 18.12 9.78 22.47
C GLY A 17 18.22 8.93 21.21
N SER A 18 18.41 7.64 21.41
CA SER A 18 17.75 6.56 20.66
C SER A 18 16.26 6.63 21.04
N ASP A 19 15.31 6.83 20.14
CA ASP A 19 14.87 5.79 19.22
C ASP A 19 13.98 6.42 18.13
N SER A 20 14.59 6.90 17.05
CA SER A 20 13.87 7.46 15.88
C SER A 20 14.19 6.69 14.59
N LEU A 21 14.44 5.38 14.71
CA LEU A 21 14.84 4.54 13.57
C LEU A 21 13.69 3.79 12.89
N PHE A 22 12.45 3.97 13.35
CA PHE A 22 11.27 3.38 12.71
C PHE A 22 10.24 4.44 12.34
N ALA A 23 10.64 5.48 11.61
CA ALA A 23 9.67 6.29 10.88
C ALA A 23 9.16 5.45 9.71
N VAL A 24 8.12 4.63 9.94
CA VAL A 24 7.38 3.96 8.86
C VAL A 24 6.82 5.06 7.96
N PRO A 25 7.26 5.19 6.69
CA PRO A 25 6.71 6.22 5.83
C PRO A 25 5.23 5.90 5.63
N ALA A 26 4.36 6.83 6.05
CA ALA A 26 2.93 6.73 5.85
C ALA A 26 2.64 6.78 4.34
N ARG A 27 2.58 5.61 3.71
CA ARG A 27 2.07 5.50 2.34
C ARG A 27 0.58 5.78 2.39
N PRO A 28 0.04 6.60 1.48
CA PRO A 28 -1.39 6.82 1.42
C PRO A 28 -2.07 5.47 1.15
N VAL A 29 -2.97 5.07 2.05
CA VAL A 29 -3.71 3.81 1.94
C VAL A 29 -4.64 3.94 0.74
N LEU A 30 -4.41 3.14 -0.31
CA LEU A 30 -5.27 3.10 -1.48
C LEU A 30 -6.50 2.26 -1.17
N THR A 31 -7.69 2.86 -1.30
CA THR A 31 -8.96 2.16 -1.17
C THR A 31 -9.33 1.58 -2.53
N LEU A 32 -9.29 0.25 -2.64
CA LEU A 32 -9.64 -0.48 -3.86
C LEU A 32 -10.99 -1.16 -3.68
N LEU A 33 -11.81 -1.10 -4.73
CA LEU A 33 -13.11 -1.74 -4.83
C LEU A 33 -13.06 -2.86 -5.88
N LEU A 34 -13.94 -3.84 -5.73
CA LEU A 34 -14.16 -4.85 -6.75
C LEU A 34 -14.74 -4.19 -8.01
N GLY A 35 -14.17 -4.53 -9.16
CA GLY A 35 -14.55 -3.94 -10.44
C GLY A 35 -13.87 -2.60 -10.74
N ASP A 36 -12.98 -2.09 -9.88
CA ASP A 36 -12.15 -0.92 -10.24
C ASP A 36 -11.30 -1.25 -11.48
N VAL A 37 -11.21 -0.29 -12.42
CA VAL A 37 -10.25 -0.38 -13.53
C VAL A 37 -9.11 0.59 -13.25
N VAL A 38 -7.92 0.05 -13.05
CA VAL A 38 -6.73 0.79 -12.66
C VAL A 38 -5.68 0.78 -13.78
N ARG A 39 -4.93 1.87 -13.86
CA ARG A 39 -3.77 1.99 -14.75
C ARG A 39 -2.49 1.85 -13.95
N LEU A 40 -1.61 0.95 -14.38
CA LEU A 40 -0.34 0.69 -13.71
C LEU A 40 0.83 1.25 -14.53
N ARG A 41 1.89 1.71 -13.84
CA ARG A 41 3.14 2.21 -14.44
C ARG A 41 3.86 1.14 -15.26
N ARG A 42 3.69 -0.13 -14.90
CA ARG A 42 4.27 -1.26 -15.63
C ARG A 42 3.19 -1.85 -16.53
N THR A 43 3.45 -1.80 -17.83
CA THR A 43 2.66 -2.46 -18.86
C THR A 43 2.75 -3.98 -18.70
N HIS A 44 1.64 -4.67 -18.96
CA HIS A 44 1.64 -6.12 -19.09
C HIS A 44 2.48 -6.53 -20.33
N PRO A 45 3.14 -7.70 -20.35
CA PRO A 45 3.83 -8.23 -21.53
C PRO A 45 2.99 -8.31 -22.82
N CYS A 46 1.65 -8.22 -22.73
CA CYS A 46 0.78 -8.14 -23.92
C CYS A 46 0.70 -6.74 -24.54
N GLY A 47 1.20 -5.70 -23.89
CA GLY A 47 1.11 -4.30 -24.33
C GLY A 47 0.00 -3.47 -23.68
N GLY A 48 -0.91 -4.09 -22.90
CA GLY A 48 -1.94 -3.38 -22.14
C GLY A 48 -1.45 -2.84 -20.80
N ASP A 49 -1.91 -1.65 -20.41
CA ASP A 49 -1.61 -0.98 -19.14
C ASP A 49 -2.83 -0.84 -18.21
N SER A 50 -4.01 -1.29 -18.69
CA SER A 50 -5.27 -1.27 -17.97
C SER A 50 -5.57 -2.63 -17.32
N TRP A 51 -5.99 -2.57 -16.06
CA TRP A 51 -6.20 -3.74 -15.21
C TRP A 51 -7.52 -3.62 -14.45
N LEU A 52 -8.33 -4.67 -14.50
CA LEU A 52 -9.55 -4.80 -13.70
C LEU A 52 -9.23 -5.48 -12.38
N VAL A 53 -9.68 -4.89 -11.26
CA VAL A 53 -9.53 -5.44 -9.91
C VAL A 53 -10.63 -6.48 -9.69
N ASP A 54 -10.25 -7.75 -9.64
CA ASP A 54 -11.19 -8.87 -9.43
C ASP A 54 -11.21 -9.37 -7.98
N ARG A 55 -10.12 -9.13 -7.23
CA ARG A 55 -9.98 -9.56 -5.84
C ARG A 55 -9.37 -8.47 -4.99
N VAL A 56 -10.06 -8.11 -3.91
CA VAL A 56 -9.57 -7.17 -2.88
C VAL A 56 -9.33 -7.93 -1.58
N GLY A 57 -8.06 -8.09 -1.20
CA GLY A 57 -7.63 -8.80 0.01
C GLY A 57 -6.22 -8.40 0.43
N ALA A 58 -5.46 -9.34 1.03
CA ALA A 58 -4.04 -9.15 1.33
C ALA A 58 -3.22 -8.95 0.03
N ASP A 59 -3.45 -9.85 -0.93
CA ASP A 59 -3.05 -9.69 -2.33
C ASP A 59 -4.23 -9.17 -3.14
N ILE A 60 -3.91 -8.35 -4.13
CA ILE A 60 -4.86 -7.80 -5.07
C ILE A 60 -4.77 -8.62 -6.35
N GLY A 61 -5.90 -9.18 -6.75
CA GLY A 61 -6.02 -9.81 -8.07
C GLY A 61 -6.26 -8.74 -9.12
N LEU A 62 -5.57 -8.89 -10.25
CA LEU A 62 -5.69 -8.01 -11.41
C LEU A 62 -5.89 -8.83 -12.67
N HIS A 63 -6.87 -8.44 -13.45
CA HIS A 63 -7.19 -9.02 -14.75
C HIS A 63 -6.86 -8.03 -15.86
N CYS A 64 -5.97 -8.39 -16.78
CA CYS A 64 -5.63 -7.52 -17.90
C CYS A 64 -6.82 -7.37 -18.84
N SER A 65 -7.24 -6.14 -19.16
CA SER A 65 -8.39 -5.89 -20.04
C SER A 65 -8.13 -6.25 -21.51
N THR A 66 -6.86 -6.34 -21.93
CA THR A 66 -6.48 -6.61 -23.33
C THR A 66 -6.31 -8.11 -23.62
N CYS A 67 -5.75 -8.89 -22.68
CA CYS A 67 -5.41 -10.30 -22.92
C CYS A 67 -6.03 -11.27 -21.92
N SER A 68 -6.87 -10.77 -21.00
CA SER A 68 -7.62 -11.57 -20.03
C SER A 68 -6.77 -12.48 -19.13
N ARG A 69 -5.51 -12.11 -18.90
CA ARG A 69 -4.62 -12.85 -18.00
C ARG A 69 -4.74 -12.30 -16.58
N HIS A 70 -4.82 -13.22 -15.62
CA HIS A 70 -4.87 -12.89 -14.20
C HIS A 70 -3.49 -12.88 -13.56
N VAL A 71 -3.24 -11.91 -12.69
CA VAL A 71 -2.02 -11.78 -11.90
C VAL A 71 -2.38 -11.39 -10.48
N LEU A 72 -1.77 -12.05 -9.50
CA LEU A 72 -1.83 -11.65 -8.09
C LEU A 72 -0.65 -10.73 -7.78
N LEU A 73 -0.96 -9.59 -7.18
CA LEU A 73 0.02 -8.57 -6.82
C LEU A 73 -0.18 -8.15 -5.36
N GLU A 74 0.92 -8.14 -4.60
CA GLU A 74 0.89 -7.60 -3.24
C GLU A 74 0.39 -6.16 -3.24
N ARG A 75 -0.44 -5.81 -2.25
CA ARG A 75 -0.97 -4.45 -2.12
C ARG A 75 0.13 -3.38 -2.14
N ALA A 76 1.20 -3.58 -1.38
CA ALA A 76 2.31 -2.63 -1.31
C ALA A 76 3.03 -2.43 -2.67
N THR A 77 3.05 -3.46 -3.53
CA THR A 77 3.64 -3.36 -4.86
C THR A 77 2.68 -2.68 -5.83
N LEU A 78 1.38 -2.95 -5.73
CA LEU A 78 0.35 -2.27 -6.49
C LEU A 78 0.34 -0.76 -6.18
N GLU A 79 0.33 -0.38 -4.91
CA GLU A 79 0.34 1.02 -4.48
C GLU A 79 1.53 1.81 -5.05
N ARG A 80 2.71 1.19 -5.13
CA ARG A 80 3.91 1.81 -5.73
C ARG A 80 3.81 1.97 -7.25
N ARG A 81 3.11 1.05 -7.92
CA ARG A 81 2.97 1.00 -9.37
C ARG A 81 1.71 1.69 -9.88
N PHE A 82 0.80 2.07 -8.99
CA PHE A 82 -0.43 2.75 -9.33
C PHE A 82 -0.15 4.10 -10.01
N VAL A 83 -0.95 4.42 -11.03
CA VAL A 83 -0.95 5.72 -11.71
C VAL A 83 -2.25 6.43 -11.43
N GLU A 84 -3.36 5.84 -11.86
CA GLU A 84 -4.69 6.41 -11.74
C GLU A 84 -5.80 5.36 -11.85
N PHE A 85 -7.01 5.76 -11.48
CA PHE A 85 -8.24 5.01 -11.73
C PHE A 85 -8.80 5.45 -13.08
N VAL A 86 -9.01 4.49 -13.99
CA VAL A 86 -9.72 4.69 -15.26
C VAL A 86 -11.22 4.66 -15.00
N GLU A 87 -11.67 3.70 -14.20
CA GLU A 87 -13.07 3.55 -13.80
C GLU A 87 -13.15 3.14 -12.33
N ARG A 88 -14.18 3.63 -11.64
CA ARG A 88 -14.46 3.27 -10.25
C ARG A 88 -15.52 2.16 -10.22
N GLY A 89 -15.19 1.08 -9.53
CA GLY A 89 -16.07 -0.05 -9.28
C GLY A 89 -17.15 0.26 -8.25
N ASP A 90 -18.02 -0.73 -8.03
CA ASP A 90 -19.18 -0.58 -7.15
C ASP A 90 -18.80 -0.87 -5.68
N PRO A 91 -18.94 0.13 -4.77
CA PRO A 91 -18.71 -0.10 -3.35
C PRO A 91 -19.71 -1.09 -2.73
N ALA A 92 -20.93 -1.19 -3.26
CA ALA A 92 -21.94 -2.13 -2.77
C ALA A 92 -21.53 -3.59 -3.04
N LEU A 93 -20.96 -3.85 -4.23
CA LEU A 93 -20.41 -5.17 -4.59
C LEU A 93 -19.29 -5.58 -3.63
N THR A 94 -18.40 -4.64 -3.32
CA THR A 94 -17.30 -4.87 -2.37
C THR A 94 -17.80 -5.17 -0.96
N ALA A 95 -18.81 -4.41 -0.50
CA ALA A 95 -19.42 -4.61 0.81
C ALA A 95 -20.12 -5.97 0.93
N ALA A 96 -20.85 -6.41 -0.11
CA ALA A 96 -21.51 -7.72 -0.13
C ALA A 96 -20.49 -8.87 0.02
N VAL A 97 -19.40 -8.84 -0.75
CA VAL A 97 -18.39 -9.92 -0.74
C VAL A 97 -17.62 -10.00 0.59
N ILE A 98 -17.39 -8.86 1.24
CA ILE A 98 -16.68 -8.81 2.55
C ILE A 98 -17.64 -9.12 3.71
N GLY A 99 -18.93 -8.78 3.59
CA GLY A 99 -19.91 -8.75 4.69
C GLY A 99 -20.75 -10.00 4.94
N GLU A 100 -20.68 -11.05 4.11
CA GLU A 100 -21.62 -12.19 4.20
C GLU A 100 -21.09 -13.44 4.92
N ARG A 101 -19.82 -13.45 5.37
CA ARG A 101 -19.29 -14.57 6.16
C ARG A 101 -19.59 -14.38 7.65
N GLY A 102 -20.83 -14.63 8.06
CA GLY A 102 -21.15 -14.70 9.50
C GLY A 102 -22.61 -14.68 9.95
N ARG A 103 -23.62 -14.76 9.06
CA ARG A 103 -25.00 -15.04 9.51
C ARG A 103 -25.35 -16.46 9.13
N ASP A 104 -25.11 -17.39 10.04
CA ASP A 104 -25.74 -18.71 9.96
C ASP A 104 -27.26 -18.53 10.18
N PRO A 105 -28.13 -18.86 9.22
CA PRO A 105 -29.59 -18.79 9.38
C PRO A 105 -30.12 -19.70 10.51
N SER A 106 -29.30 -20.60 11.06
CA SER A 106 -29.69 -21.56 12.09
C SER A 106 -29.63 -21.02 13.53
N VAL A 107 -28.90 -19.93 13.79
CA VAL A 107 -28.77 -19.36 15.14
C VAL A 107 -29.99 -18.50 15.47
N ARG A 108 -30.96 -19.07 16.18
CA ARG A 108 -32.14 -18.39 16.74
C ARG A 108 -31.79 -17.66 18.05
N PRO A 109 -32.41 -16.51 18.36
CA PRO A 109 -32.17 -15.75 19.60
C PRO A 109 -32.72 -16.47 20.84
#